data_AF-A0A6P0GFL3-F1
#
_entry.id   AF-A0A6P0GFL3-F1
#
_cell.length_a   1.000
_cell.length_b   1.000
_cell.length_c   1.000
_cell.angle_alpha   90.00
_cell.angle_beta   90.00
_cell.angle_gamma   90.00
#
_symmetry.space_group_name_H-M   'P 1'
#
loop_
_entity.id
_entity.type
_entity.pdbx_description
1 polymer ?
#
loop_
_entity_poly.entity_id
_entity_poly.type
_entity_poly.pdbx_seq_one_letter_code
_entity_poly.pdbx_strand_id
1 'polypeptide(L)'
;MPRRLVLCCDGTWNTAGQERDGRLCPTNVAKVALGVDGEDGDGVEQRVYYQQGVGTRPGERIRGGAFGMGLSRNVQDAYRFVVEHYEPGDELFFFGFSRGAYTARSTVGLIRNCGVLRREHAGRLKEAYGLYRSRAVGPRDLESRLFRRSYSHEPRVRFLGVWDTVGSLGIPSVGLGLSRLANRRWEFHDTRLSSTVDAACQALAIDERRRPFAPTLWDQRSVTGRPEVDQVWFSGDHCDVGGGHARSELADIALLWMVDRARSCGLAFREDAYRRPADGGPLSFDGQTFPVDPDPLGVLHDSRRWLFRLLRPHARRIGGEDASSESVASSAVQRREDRRVQYAPRQLVAYLDGSPRVTEVLGTAVRGEHALIG
;
A
#
# COMPACT_ATOMS: atom_id res chain seq x y z
N MET A 1 -5.84 27.87 6.38
CA MET A 1 -6.04 26.70 7.27
C MET A 1 -5.24 25.56 6.68
N PRO A 2 -4.52 24.76 7.48
CA PRO A 2 -3.92 23.51 7.04
C PRO A 2 -4.98 22.57 6.46
N ARG A 3 -4.64 21.80 5.43
CA ARG A 3 -5.52 20.80 4.80
C ARG A 3 -4.84 19.44 4.78
N ARG A 4 -5.58 18.39 4.42
CA ARG A 4 -5.03 17.05 4.20
C ARG A 4 -4.95 16.74 2.71
N LEU A 5 -3.78 16.41 2.20
CA LEU A 5 -3.60 15.91 0.85
C LEU A 5 -3.46 14.39 0.90
N VAL A 6 -4.38 13.69 0.24
CA VAL A 6 -4.48 12.23 0.27
C VAL A 6 -4.11 11.67 -1.10
N LEU A 7 -2.94 11.06 -1.21
CA LEU A 7 -2.42 10.50 -2.45
C LEU A 7 -2.67 9.00 -2.49
N CYS A 8 -3.57 8.57 -3.38
CA CYS A 8 -3.94 7.18 -3.60
C CYS A 8 -3.32 6.66 -4.89
N CYS A 9 -2.24 5.88 -4.78
CA CYS A 9 -1.51 5.31 -5.93
C CYS A 9 -1.90 3.85 -6.15
N ASP A 10 -2.62 3.53 -7.21
CA ASP A 10 -3.06 2.15 -7.48
C ASP A 10 -2.00 1.32 -8.25
N GLY A 11 -2.11 -0.01 -8.15
CA GLY A 11 -1.28 -0.98 -8.86
C GLY A 11 -1.53 -1.01 -10.38
N THR A 12 -0.49 -1.24 -11.17
CA THR A 12 -0.55 -1.44 -12.63
C THR A 12 -1.61 -2.48 -13.03
N TRP A 13 -2.33 -2.19 -14.11
CA TRP A 13 -3.52 -2.92 -14.63
C TRP A 13 -4.80 -2.76 -13.83
N ASN A 14 -4.78 -2.09 -12.68
CA ASN A 14 -6.00 -1.81 -11.93
C ASN A 14 -6.55 -0.44 -12.31
N THR A 15 -7.86 -0.40 -12.54
CA THR A 15 -8.65 0.82 -12.62
C THR A 15 -9.78 0.73 -11.60
N ALA A 16 -10.32 1.87 -11.15
CA ALA A 16 -11.44 1.88 -10.21
C ALA A 16 -12.67 1.13 -10.75
N GLY A 17 -12.83 1.08 -12.08
CA GLY A 17 -13.87 0.32 -12.78
C GLY A 17 -13.40 -1.01 -13.37
N GLN A 18 -12.36 -1.66 -12.79
CA GLN A 18 -11.93 -2.94 -13.32
C GLN A 18 -12.99 -4.02 -13.08
N GLU A 19 -13.25 -4.83 -14.11
CA GLU A 19 -14.24 -5.89 -14.04
C GLU A 19 -13.62 -7.26 -14.34
N ARG A 20 -14.12 -8.29 -13.67
CA ARG A 20 -13.88 -9.69 -14.02
C ARG A 20 -15.21 -10.41 -14.07
N ASP A 21 -15.47 -11.11 -15.17
CA ASP A 21 -16.70 -11.86 -15.40
C ASP A 21 -17.97 -11.01 -15.16
N GLY A 22 -17.93 -9.75 -15.61
CA GLY A 22 -19.03 -8.78 -15.49
C GLY A 22 -19.25 -8.22 -14.08
N ARG A 23 -18.29 -8.41 -13.16
CA ARG A 23 -18.34 -7.87 -11.79
C ARG A 23 -17.20 -6.90 -11.52
N LEU A 24 -17.52 -5.75 -10.93
CA LEU A 24 -16.53 -4.79 -10.47
C LEU A 24 -15.64 -5.40 -9.39
N CYS A 25 -14.34 -5.20 -9.53
CA CYS A 25 -13.31 -5.76 -8.65
C CYS A 25 -12.39 -4.62 -8.17
N PRO A 26 -12.86 -3.65 -7.39
CA PRO A 26 -12.03 -2.52 -6.97
C PRO A 26 -10.83 -2.95 -6.13
N THR A 27 -9.77 -2.14 -6.14
CA THR A 27 -8.65 -2.26 -5.20
C THR A 27 -9.00 -1.56 -3.89
N ASN A 28 -8.28 -1.89 -2.83
CA ASN A 28 -8.40 -1.20 -1.55
C ASN A 28 -8.00 0.28 -1.68
N VAL A 29 -7.09 0.63 -2.60
CA VAL A 29 -6.73 2.02 -2.91
C VAL A 29 -7.92 2.79 -3.49
N ALA A 30 -8.68 2.17 -4.40
CA ALA A 30 -9.90 2.78 -4.94
C ALA A 30 -11.00 2.94 -3.87
N LYS A 31 -11.19 1.91 -3.01
CA LYS A 31 -12.13 1.97 -1.88
C LYS A 31 -11.74 3.06 -0.87
N VAL A 32 -10.45 3.28 -0.61
CA VAL A 32 -9.97 4.42 0.20
C VAL A 32 -10.25 5.75 -0.49
N ALA A 33 -9.89 5.89 -1.77
CA ALA A 33 -10.06 7.16 -2.50
C ALA A 33 -11.52 7.62 -2.57
N LEU A 34 -12.48 6.70 -2.68
CA LEU A 34 -13.91 7.01 -2.67
C LEU A 34 -14.48 7.19 -1.25
N GLY A 35 -13.85 6.58 -0.26
CA GLY A 35 -14.31 6.60 1.12
C GLY A 35 -13.83 7.80 1.94
N VAL A 36 -12.77 8.48 1.53
CA VAL A 36 -12.29 9.71 2.21
C VAL A 36 -13.37 10.78 2.13
N ASP A 37 -13.65 11.42 3.27
CA ASP A 37 -14.60 12.53 3.34
C ASP A 37 -13.96 13.83 2.83
N GLY A 38 -14.76 14.77 2.33
CA GLY A 38 -14.25 16.06 1.84
C GLY A 38 -13.71 16.96 2.95
N GLU A 39 -14.22 16.79 4.17
CA GLU A 39 -13.81 17.51 5.38
C GLU A 39 -13.84 16.55 6.58
N ASP A 40 -13.07 16.82 7.63
CA ASP A 40 -13.24 16.11 8.90
C ASP A 40 -14.27 16.78 9.83
N GLY A 41 -14.45 16.23 11.04
CA GLY A 41 -15.38 16.77 12.02
C GLY A 41 -15.05 18.17 12.53
N ASP A 42 -13.82 18.67 12.30
CA ASP A 42 -13.36 20.01 12.66
C ASP A 42 -13.38 20.97 11.44
N GLY A 43 -13.86 20.51 10.28
CA GLY A 43 -13.90 21.30 9.04
C GLY A 43 -12.57 21.40 8.30
N VAL A 44 -11.60 20.51 8.59
CA VAL A 44 -10.33 20.44 7.87
C VAL A 44 -10.56 19.78 6.51
N GLU A 45 -10.41 20.56 5.44
CA GLU A 45 -10.52 20.07 4.06
C GLU A 45 -9.54 18.91 3.77
N GLN A 46 -10.04 17.85 3.14
CA GLN A 46 -9.29 16.67 2.71
C GLN A 46 -9.42 16.48 1.19
N ARG A 47 -8.31 16.60 0.47
CA ARG A 47 -8.27 16.49 -1.00
C ARG A 47 -7.65 15.19 -1.45
N VAL A 48 -8.42 14.40 -2.17
CA VAL A 48 -7.96 13.11 -2.72
C VAL A 48 -7.37 13.31 -4.12
N TYR A 49 -6.19 12.74 -4.32
CA TYR A 49 -5.58 12.52 -5.63
C TYR A 49 -5.49 11.02 -5.90
N TYR A 50 -6.22 10.56 -6.91
CA TYR A 50 -6.16 9.18 -7.34
C TYR A 50 -5.29 9.03 -8.59
N GLN A 51 -4.17 8.31 -8.45
CA GLN A 51 -3.30 7.94 -9.57
C GLN A 51 -3.60 6.51 -10.00
N GLN A 52 -4.10 6.36 -11.22
CA GLN A 52 -4.27 5.05 -11.86
C GLN A 52 -2.93 4.35 -12.07
N GLY A 53 -2.93 3.02 -12.01
CA GLY A 53 -1.73 2.22 -12.18
C GLY A 53 -1.11 2.30 -13.58
N VAL A 54 0.18 1.99 -13.70
CA VAL A 54 0.91 1.91 -14.99
C VAL A 54 0.20 0.96 -15.97
N GLY A 55 0.19 1.28 -17.28
CA GLY A 55 -0.31 0.37 -18.33
C GLY A 55 -1.82 0.40 -18.60
N THR A 56 -2.58 1.30 -17.95
CA THR A 56 -4.03 1.47 -18.15
C THR A 56 -4.39 2.36 -19.35
N ARG A 57 -3.42 3.08 -19.93
CA ARG A 57 -3.64 3.93 -21.12
C ARG A 57 -3.72 3.11 -22.40
N PRO A 58 -4.61 3.47 -23.36
CA PRO A 58 -4.67 2.80 -24.66
C PRO A 58 -3.28 2.79 -25.34
N GLY A 59 -2.79 1.61 -25.71
CA GLY A 59 -1.50 1.44 -26.40
C GLY A 59 -0.28 1.16 -25.52
N GLU A 60 -0.37 1.21 -24.19
CA GLU A 60 0.77 0.95 -23.29
C GLU A 60 0.97 -0.53 -22.91
N ARG A 61 0.35 -1.47 -23.64
CA ARG A 61 0.49 -2.92 -23.37
C ARG A 61 1.89 -3.46 -23.75
N ILE A 62 2.82 -3.30 -22.80
CA ILE A 62 4.06 -4.06 -22.49
C ILE A 62 5.09 -4.20 -23.64
N ARG A 63 6.11 -3.34 -23.60
CA ARG A 63 7.51 -3.70 -23.91
C ARG A 63 8.33 -3.56 -22.62
N GLY A 64 9.16 -4.55 -22.27
CA GLY A 64 9.83 -4.66 -20.95
C GLY A 64 10.62 -3.43 -20.45
N GLY A 65 11.06 -2.52 -21.33
CA GLY A 65 11.69 -1.25 -20.96
C GLY A 65 10.72 -0.11 -20.61
N ALA A 66 9.49 -0.13 -21.14
CA ALA A 66 8.47 0.90 -20.87
C ALA A 66 7.98 0.87 -19.42
N PHE A 67 8.11 -0.28 -18.76
CA PHE A 67 7.60 -0.52 -17.42
C PHE A 67 8.38 0.24 -16.32
N GLY A 68 9.72 0.19 -16.35
CA GLY A 68 10.54 1.00 -15.44
C GLY A 68 10.43 2.51 -15.71
N MET A 69 10.30 2.89 -16.98
CA MET A 69 10.01 4.27 -17.37
C MET A 69 8.64 4.74 -16.86
N GLY A 70 7.60 3.88 -16.90
CA GLY A 70 6.27 4.17 -16.37
C GLY A 70 6.29 4.39 -14.86
N LEU A 71 6.99 3.56 -14.10
CA LEU A 71 7.13 3.73 -12.65
C LEU A 71 7.84 5.05 -12.28
N SER A 72 8.90 5.38 -13.01
CA SER A 72 9.62 6.65 -12.86
C SER A 72 8.74 7.87 -13.18
N ARG A 73 7.82 7.75 -14.15
CA ARG A 73 6.84 8.79 -14.45
C ARG A 73 5.81 8.91 -13.33
N ASN A 74 5.25 7.80 -12.86
CA ASN A 74 4.27 7.80 -11.77
C ASN A 74 4.79 8.47 -10.50
N VAL A 75 6.04 8.20 -10.10
CA VAL A 75 6.68 8.87 -8.94
C VAL A 75 6.81 10.37 -9.17
N GLN A 76 7.29 10.77 -10.36
CA GLN A 76 7.43 12.19 -10.71
C GLN A 76 6.07 12.90 -10.83
N ASP A 77 5.03 12.25 -11.34
CA ASP A 77 3.69 12.81 -11.47
C ASP A 77 3.02 12.94 -10.09
N ALA A 78 3.15 11.93 -9.22
CA ALA A 78 2.68 12.02 -7.84
C ALA A 78 3.41 13.14 -7.07
N TYR A 79 4.74 13.25 -7.23
CA TYR A 79 5.50 14.33 -6.61
C TYR A 79 5.13 15.71 -7.18
N ARG A 80 4.91 15.82 -8.50
CA ARG A 80 4.44 17.04 -9.14
C ARG A 80 3.11 17.48 -8.55
N PHE A 81 2.16 16.55 -8.38
CA PHE A 81 0.88 16.84 -7.73
C PHE A 81 1.10 17.45 -6.34
N VAL A 82 1.98 16.87 -5.51
CA VAL A 82 2.31 17.43 -4.19
C VAL A 82 2.87 18.85 -4.33
N VAL A 83 3.84 19.07 -5.21
CA VAL A 83 4.44 20.41 -5.45
C VAL A 83 3.40 21.45 -5.88
N GLU A 84 2.42 21.06 -6.69
CA GLU A 84 1.40 21.97 -7.20
C GLU A 84 0.35 22.34 -6.14
N HIS A 85 0.04 21.42 -5.22
CA HIS A 85 -1.12 21.55 -4.32
C HIS A 85 -0.78 21.80 -2.86
N TYR A 86 0.43 21.43 -2.43
CA TYR A 86 0.88 21.59 -1.04
C TYR A 86 1.07 23.06 -0.67
N GLU A 87 0.48 23.43 0.46
CA GLU A 87 0.78 24.67 1.17
C GLU A 87 1.51 24.36 2.49
N PRO A 88 2.39 25.26 2.98
CA PRO A 88 3.01 25.10 4.28
C PRO A 88 1.99 24.86 5.39
N GLY A 89 2.12 23.71 6.06
CA GLY A 89 1.23 23.27 7.13
C GLY A 89 0.29 22.15 6.73
N ASP A 90 0.08 21.90 5.44
CA ASP A 90 -0.73 20.77 4.97
C ASP A 90 -0.16 19.43 5.46
N GLU A 91 -1.06 18.49 5.74
CA GLU A 91 -0.75 17.13 6.16
C GLU A 91 -0.79 16.18 4.95
N LEU A 92 0.23 15.32 4.82
CA LEU A 92 0.33 14.39 3.69
C LEU A 92 -0.02 12.95 4.11
N PHE A 93 -0.96 12.35 3.39
CA PHE A 93 -1.37 10.95 3.52
C PHE A 93 -1.10 10.22 2.22
N PHE A 94 -0.47 9.05 2.30
CA PHE A 94 -0.15 8.23 1.13
C PHE A 94 -0.74 6.83 1.27
N PHE A 95 -1.37 6.38 0.20
CA PHE A 95 -1.88 5.03 0.05
C PHE A 95 -1.32 4.40 -1.21
N GLY A 96 -0.99 3.11 -1.17
CA GLY A 96 -0.72 2.42 -2.42
C GLY A 96 -0.73 0.91 -2.35
N PHE A 97 -1.04 0.28 -3.48
CA PHE A 97 -1.07 -1.17 -3.61
C PHE A 97 -0.05 -1.65 -4.64
N SER A 98 0.70 -2.71 -4.35
CA SER A 98 1.60 -3.37 -5.29
C SER A 98 2.69 -2.43 -5.83
N ARG A 99 2.55 -1.96 -7.06
CA ARG A 99 3.43 -0.98 -7.71
C ARG A 99 3.03 0.46 -7.38
N GLY A 100 1.76 0.69 -7.09
CA GLY A 100 1.30 1.94 -6.49
C GLY A 100 1.90 2.13 -5.10
N ALA A 101 2.11 1.05 -4.34
CA ALA A 101 2.86 1.09 -3.08
C ALA A 101 4.33 1.50 -3.29
N TYR A 102 4.97 1.02 -4.37
CA TYR A 102 6.30 1.53 -4.76
C TYR A 102 6.27 3.01 -5.06
N THR A 103 5.27 3.48 -5.82
CA THR A 103 5.11 4.90 -6.13
C THR A 103 4.97 5.72 -4.85
N ALA A 104 4.03 5.38 -3.97
CA ALA A 104 3.79 6.06 -2.71
C ALA A 104 5.06 6.12 -1.84
N ARG A 105 5.70 4.97 -1.61
CA ARG A 105 6.97 4.88 -0.85
C ARG A 105 8.08 5.70 -1.49
N SER A 106 8.21 5.67 -2.82
CA SER A 106 9.25 6.42 -3.53
C SER A 106 9.00 7.91 -3.55
N THR A 107 7.74 8.35 -3.62
CA THR A 107 7.39 9.77 -3.51
C THR A 107 7.67 10.28 -2.09
N VAL A 108 7.36 9.51 -1.06
CA VAL A 108 7.76 9.82 0.32
C VAL A 108 9.29 9.87 0.46
N GLY A 109 10.03 8.93 -0.14
CA GLY A 109 11.49 8.95 -0.17
C GLY A 109 12.07 10.17 -0.91
N LEU A 110 11.43 10.61 -2.00
CA LEU A 110 11.79 11.82 -2.72
C LEU A 110 11.52 13.08 -1.88
N ILE A 111 10.38 13.16 -1.19
CA ILE A 111 10.07 14.25 -0.25
C ILE A 111 11.09 14.28 0.89
N ARG A 112 11.47 13.11 1.42
CA ARG A 112 12.53 13.02 2.43
C ARG A 112 13.85 13.58 1.91
N ASN A 113 14.23 13.25 0.69
CA ASN A 113 15.53 13.65 0.15
C ASN A 113 15.56 15.12 -0.26
N CYS A 114 14.49 15.60 -0.90
CA CYS A 114 14.48 16.88 -1.60
C CYS A 114 13.44 17.87 -1.08
N GLY A 115 12.63 17.50 -0.09
CA GLY A 115 11.50 18.31 0.39
C GLY A 115 10.37 18.36 -0.64
N VAL A 116 9.38 19.19 -0.42
CA VAL A 116 8.39 19.58 -1.44
C VAL A 116 8.86 20.88 -2.06
N LEU A 117 9.21 20.87 -3.35
CA LEU A 117 9.64 22.09 -4.05
C LEU A 117 8.61 23.21 -3.87
N ARG A 118 9.10 24.42 -3.60
CA ARG A 118 8.26 25.62 -3.66
C ARG A 118 7.84 25.87 -5.11
N ARG A 119 6.68 26.48 -5.34
CA ARG A 119 6.08 26.59 -6.69
C ARG A 119 6.99 27.33 -7.67
N GLU A 120 7.70 28.36 -7.21
CA GLU A 120 8.70 29.10 -8.01
C GLU A 120 9.90 28.25 -8.43
N HIS A 121 10.09 27.08 -7.82
CA HIS A 121 11.16 26.13 -8.11
C HIS A 121 10.66 24.80 -8.70
N ALA A 122 9.37 24.70 -9.09
CA ALA A 122 8.78 23.49 -9.66
C ALA A 122 9.55 22.96 -10.89
N GLY A 123 10.20 23.84 -11.66
CA GLY A 123 11.08 23.47 -12.79
C GLY A 123 12.27 22.58 -12.42
N ARG A 124 12.64 22.49 -11.13
CA ARG A 124 13.75 21.66 -10.62
C ARG A 124 13.35 20.21 -10.33
N LEU A 125 12.12 19.79 -10.66
CA LEU A 125 11.66 18.43 -10.40
C LEU A 125 12.62 17.35 -10.92
N LYS A 126 13.18 17.52 -12.13
CA LYS A 126 14.14 16.56 -12.69
C LYS A 126 15.44 16.48 -11.88
N GLU A 127 15.90 17.60 -11.35
CA GLU A 127 17.08 17.69 -10.48
C GLU A 127 16.81 17.00 -9.14
N ALA A 128 15.68 17.32 -8.50
CA ALA A 128 15.24 16.67 -7.26
C ALA A 128 15.12 15.15 -7.42
N TYR A 129 14.51 14.70 -8.52
CA TYR A 129 14.39 13.28 -8.82
C TYR A 129 15.76 12.64 -9.11
N GLY A 130 16.63 13.32 -9.85
CA GLY A 130 18.01 12.87 -10.09
C GLY A 130 18.78 12.68 -8.78
N LEU A 131 18.66 13.62 -7.84
CA LEU A 131 19.26 13.56 -6.52
C LEU A 131 18.74 12.36 -5.73
N TYR A 132 17.42 12.16 -5.69
CA TYR A 132 16.80 10.98 -5.05
C TYR A 132 17.21 9.65 -5.67
N ARG A 133 17.42 9.60 -6.99
CA ARG A 133 17.83 8.38 -7.69
C ARG A 133 19.34 8.10 -7.55
N SER A 134 20.12 9.04 -7.02
CA SER A 134 21.54 8.85 -6.79
C SER A 134 21.77 7.92 -5.60
N ARG A 135 22.56 6.85 -5.78
CA ARG A 135 22.99 5.99 -4.67
C ARG A 135 24.14 6.59 -3.86
N ALA A 136 24.74 7.67 -4.34
CA ALA A 136 25.87 8.33 -3.69
C ALA A 136 25.44 9.40 -2.69
N VAL A 137 24.19 9.86 -2.77
CA VAL A 137 23.67 10.96 -1.95
C VAL A 137 22.40 10.50 -1.25
N GLY A 138 22.45 10.48 0.07
CA GLY A 138 21.34 10.20 0.95
C GLY A 138 20.67 11.46 1.52
N PRO A 139 19.53 11.31 2.20
CA PRO A 139 18.74 12.43 2.72
C PRO A 139 19.44 13.25 3.82
N ARG A 140 20.50 12.72 4.41
CA ARG A 140 21.28 13.40 5.47
C ARG A 140 22.54 14.10 4.94
N ASP A 141 22.89 13.87 3.67
CA ASP A 141 24.09 14.44 3.06
C ASP A 141 23.91 15.94 2.78
N LEU A 142 25.04 16.64 2.61
CA LEU A 142 25.09 18.09 2.49
C LEU A 142 24.27 18.57 1.28
N GLU A 143 24.38 17.88 0.15
CA GLU A 143 23.67 18.19 -1.08
C GLU A 143 22.15 18.18 -0.88
N SER A 144 21.61 17.11 -0.28
CA SER A 144 20.17 16.99 0.00
C SER A 144 19.69 18.04 1.00
N ARG A 145 20.48 18.35 2.03
CA ARG A 145 20.14 19.41 3.00
C ARG A 145 20.15 20.80 2.37
N LEU A 146 21.16 21.11 1.55
CA LEU A 146 21.23 22.39 0.84
C LEU A 146 20.12 22.52 -0.20
N PHE A 147 19.79 21.44 -0.89
CA PHE A 147 18.68 21.42 -1.85
C PHE A 147 17.35 21.74 -1.15
N ARG A 148 17.05 21.05 -0.04
CA ARG A 148 15.82 21.29 0.75
C ARG A 148 15.73 22.73 1.22
N ARG A 149 16.78 23.23 1.87
CA ARG A 149 16.83 24.59 2.40
C ARG A 149 16.69 25.64 1.29
N SER A 150 17.32 25.40 0.14
CA SER A 150 17.35 26.36 -0.96
C SER A 150 16.04 26.40 -1.74
N TYR A 151 15.34 25.27 -1.92
CA TYR A 151 14.29 25.17 -2.93
C TYR A 151 12.94 24.61 -2.46
N SER A 152 12.85 24.13 -1.21
CA SER A 152 11.70 23.32 -0.79
C SER A 152 11.12 23.73 0.55
N HIS A 153 9.91 23.25 0.82
CA HIS A 153 9.35 23.06 2.15
C HIS A 153 9.72 21.67 2.69
N GLU A 154 9.82 21.51 4.00
CA GLU A 154 10.12 20.25 4.66
C GLU A 154 8.91 19.75 5.46
N PRO A 155 7.86 19.23 4.80
CA PRO A 155 6.66 18.74 5.49
C PRO A 155 6.91 17.44 6.25
N ARG A 156 6.00 17.15 7.18
CA ARG A 156 5.80 15.81 7.73
C ARG A 156 4.81 15.04 6.88
N VAL A 157 5.03 13.74 6.76
CA VAL A 157 4.07 12.79 6.19
C VAL A 157 3.34 12.15 7.36
N ARG A 158 2.04 12.40 7.49
CA ARG A 158 1.26 11.91 8.63
C ARG A 158 1.05 10.41 8.56
N PHE A 159 0.78 9.88 7.36
CA PHE A 159 0.50 8.47 7.18
C PHE A 159 1.01 7.93 5.85
N LEU A 160 1.61 6.74 5.88
CA LEU A 160 1.95 5.94 4.70
C LEU A 160 1.38 4.52 4.84
N GLY A 161 0.23 4.28 4.23
CA GLY A 161 -0.43 2.98 4.18
C GLY A 161 -0.17 2.25 2.86
N VAL A 162 0.31 1.01 2.90
CA VAL A 162 0.55 0.24 1.67
C VAL A 162 0.06 -1.20 1.78
N TRP A 163 -0.45 -1.73 0.67
CA TRP A 163 -0.75 -3.15 0.53
C TRP A 163 0.29 -3.81 -0.36
N ASP A 164 0.91 -4.84 0.17
CA ASP A 164 1.76 -5.82 -0.48
C ASP A 164 2.76 -5.24 -1.49
N THR A 165 3.63 -4.36 -1.01
CA THR A 165 4.64 -3.69 -1.84
C THR A 165 5.52 -4.70 -2.58
N VAL A 166 5.57 -4.63 -3.92
CA VAL A 166 6.47 -5.47 -4.74
C VAL A 166 7.62 -4.63 -5.31
N GLY A 167 8.85 -4.94 -4.88
CA GLY A 167 10.06 -4.18 -5.25
C GLY A 167 10.83 -4.74 -6.43
N SER A 168 10.60 -6.01 -6.81
CA SER A 168 11.20 -6.56 -8.01
C SER A 168 10.41 -6.16 -9.25
N LEU A 169 11.01 -5.33 -10.11
CA LEU A 169 10.58 -5.24 -11.51
C LEU A 169 10.74 -6.64 -12.13
N GLY A 170 9.65 -7.39 -12.21
CA GLY A 170 9.71 -8.80 -12.55
C GLY A 170 8.49 -9.27 -13.29
N ILE A 171 8.17 -8.67 -14.44
CA ILE A 171 7.47 -9.47 -15.45
C ILE A 171 8.53 -10.41 -16.02
N PRO A 172 8.36 -11.74 -15.97
CA PRO A 172 9.22 -12.65 -16.72
C PRO A 172 9.10 -12.25 -18.19
N SER A 173 10.14 -11.65 -18.76
CA SER A 173 10.29 -11.67 -20.20
C SER A 173 10.36 -13.13 -20.59
N VAL A 174 9.39 -13.57 -21.40
CA VAL A 174 9.45 -14.86 -22.06
C VAL A 174 10.72 -14.84 -22.92
N GLY A 175 11.77 -15.49 -22.43
CA GLY A 175 13.07 -15.58 -23.11
C GLY A 175 14.06 -14.44 -22.79
N LEU A 176 15.31 -14.82 -22.58
CA LEU A 176 16.52 -14.01 -22.36
C LEU A 176 16.67 -13.33 -20.97
N GLY A 177 17.65 -13.83 -20.21
CA GLY A 177 18.05 -13.38 -18.87
C GLY A 177 18.68 -11.98 -18.75
N LEU A 178 18.23 -11.03 -19.57
CA LEU A 178 18.70 -9.63 -19.58
C LEU A 178 18.01 -8.73 -18.54
N SER A 179 17.00 -9.23 -17.82
CA SER A 179 16.23 -8.45 -16.83
C SER A 179 17.01 -8.09 -15.56
N ARG A 180 18.02 -8.89 -15.15
CA ARG A 180 18.76 -8.64 -13.89
C ARG A 180 19.61 -7.37 -13.88
N LEU A 181 20.25 -7.02 -15.00
CA LEU A 181 21.10 -5.82 -15.08
C LEU A 181 20.29 -4.52 -15.11
N ALA A 182 19.15 -4.53 -15.80
CA ALA A 182 18.23 -3.39 -15.80
C ALA A 182 17.58 -3.16 -14.43
N ASN A 183 17.30 -4.25 -13.68
CA ASN A 183 16.59 -4.20 -12.41
C ASN A 183 17.32 -3.48 -11.27
N ARG A 184 18.66 -3.57 -11.20
CA ARG A 184 19.46 -2.93 -10.13
C ARG A 184 19.26 -1.41 -10.09
N ARG A 185 19.03 -0.77 -11.23
CA ARG A 185 18.82 0.68 -11.30
C ARG A 185 17.44 1.11 -10.78
N TRP A 186 16.54 0.16 -10.52
CA TRP A 186 15.13 0.38 -10.16
C TRP A 186 14.68 -0.31 -8.86
N GLU A 187 15.53 -1.13 -8.25
CA GLU A 187 15.40 -1.56 -6.85
C GLU A 187 15.13 -0.35 -5.95
N PHE A 188 14.37 -0.56 -4.86
CA PHE A 188 14.08 0.49 -3.89
C PHE A 188 15.37 1.17 -3.45
N HIS A 189 15.42 2.50 -3.62
CA HIS A 189 16.54 3.29 -3.12
C HIS A 189 16.44 3.55 -1.62
N ASP A 190 15.23 3.47 -1.05
CA ASP A 190 15.02 3.61 0.39
C ASP A 190 13.99 2.58 0.89
N THR A 191 14.49 1.48 1.45
CA THR A 191 13.68 0.56 2.26
C THR A 191 13.60 0.99 3.72
N ARG A 192 14.29 2.09 4.10
CA ARG A 192 14.28 2.62 5.47
C ARG A 192 13.23 3.71 5.58
N LEU A 193 12.41 3.64 6.63
CA LEU A 193 11.44 4.70 6.89
C LEU A 193 12.16 5.98 7.36
N SER A 194 11.63 7.14 6.96
CA SER A 194 12.12 8.44 7.42
C SER A 194 11.58 8.78 8.81
N SER A 195 12.33 9.55 9.59
CA SER A 195 11.81 10.24 10.79
C SER A 195 10.79 11.33 10.47
N THR A 196 10.58 11.64 9.18
CA THR A 196 9.55 12.59 8.70
C THR A 196 8.20 11.94 8.47
N VAL A 197 8.10 10.61 8.60
CA VAL A 197 6.84 9.87 8.52
C VAL A 197 6.39 9.54 9.94
N ASP A 198 5.17 9.92 10.30
CA ASP A 198 4.68 9.74 11.67
C ASP A 198 4.22 8.29 11.90
N ALA A 199 3.43 7.74 10.98
CA ALA A 199 3.02 6.33 10.97
C ALA A 199 3.13 5.70 9.58
N ALA A 200 3.56 4.44 9.52
CA ALA A 200 3.59 3.67 8.29
C ALA A 200 3.08 2.25 8.50
N CYS A 201 2.11 1.84 7.69
CA CYS A 201 1.41 0.57 7.81
C CYS A 201 1.55 -0.22 6.50
N GLN A 202 1.93 -1.48 6.58
CA GLN A 202 2.02 -2.38 5.43
C GLN A 202 1.25 -3.68 5.69
N ALA A 203 0.22 -3.91 4.88
CA ALA A 203 -0.47 -5.20 4.83
C ALA A 203 0.26 -6.14 3.86
N LEU A 204 0.51 -7.38 4.28
CA LEU A 204 1.32 -8.37 3.54
C LEU A 204 0.53 -9.65 3.28
N ALA A 205 0.64 -10.19 2.07
CA ALA A 205 -0.02 -11.45 1.71
C ALA A 205 0.78 -12.68 2.17
N ILE A 206 0.17 -13.57 2.94
CA ILE A 206 0.77 -14.84 3.39
C ILE A 206 0.85 -15.85 2.24
N ASP A 207 -0.18 -15.93 1.40
CA ASP A 207 -0.38 -17.03 0.44
C ASP A 207 0.02 -16.67 -1.00
N GLU A 208 0.63 -15.51 -1.21
CA GLU A 208 1.20 -15.13 -2.51
C GLU A 208 2.50 -15.90 -2.79
N ARG A 209 2.44 -16.80 -3.78
CA ARG A 209 3.48 -17.81 -4.06
C ARG A 209 4.27 -17.57 -5.34
N ARG A 210 4.02 -16.49 -6.08
CA ARG A 210 4.76 -16.11 -7.29
C ARG A 210 6.02 -15.37 -6.87
N ARG A 211 7.19 -15.96 -7.16
CA ARG A 211 8.50 -15.37 -6.84
C ARG A 211 8.69 -13.91 -7.31
N PRO A 212 8.20 -13.47 -8.48
CA PRO A 212 8.33 -12.06 -8.88
C PRO A 212 7.46 -11.08 -8.08
N PHE A 213 6.58 -11.59 -7.23
CA PHE A 213 5.78 -10.84 -6.26
C PHE A 213 6.38 -11.02 -4.86
N ALA A 214 7.71 -11.12 -4.73
CA ALA A 214 8.33 -11.10 -3.42
C ALA A 214 8.08 -9.72 -2.77
N PRO A 215 7.61 -9.67 -1.51
CA PRO A 215 7.29 -8.42 -0.85
C PRO A 215 8.58 -7.65 -0.53
N THR A 216 8.49 -6.33 -0.53
CA THR A 216 9.55 -5.45 0.00
C THR A 216 9.17 -5.01 1.40
N LEU A 217 9.80 -5.61 2.40
CA LEU A 217 9.62 -5.22 3.79
C LEU A 217 10.31 -3.87 4.07
N TRP A 218 9.89 -3.20 5.14
CA TRP A 218 10.66 -2.10 5.72
C TRP A 218 11.73 -2.64 6.65
N ASP A 219 12.92 -2.04 6.58
CA ASP A 219 14.03 -2.33 7.48
C ASP A 219 14.13 -1.22 8.54
N GLN A 220 13.78 -1.54 9.79
CA GLN A 220 13.89 -0.60 10.91
C GLN A 220 15.18 -0.69 11.73
N ARG A 221 16.15 -1.55 11.35
CA ARG A 221 17.35 -1.85 12.18
C ARG A 221 18.25 -0.64 12.50
N SER A 222 17.95 0.55 11.99
CA SER A 222 18.80 1.75 12.11
C SER A 222 18.07 3.07 12.43
N VAL A 223 16.77 3.06 12.78
CA VAL A 223 16.02 4.31 13.06
C VAL A 223 15.89 4.54 14.57
N THR A 224 16.58 5.56 15.08
CA THR A 224 16.39 6.11 16.43
C THR A 224 15.18 7.05 16.44
N GLY A 225 14.30 6.96 17.44
CA GLY A 225 13.04 7.73 17.51
C GLY A 225 11.92 7.15 16.63
N ARG A 226 11.62 5.86 16.84
CA ARG A 226 10.88 4.97 15.94
C ARG A 226 9.57 5.59 15.41
N PRO A 227 9.40 5.76 14.09
CA PRO A 227 8.07 5.89 13.52
C PRO A 227 7.27 4.61 13.84
N GLU A 228 5.97 4.74 14.05
CA GLU A 228 5.09 3.60 14.28
C GLU A 228 4.99 2.83 12.96
N VAL A 229 5.72 1.70 12.86
CA VAL A 229 5.72 0.85 11.67
C VAL A 229 5.09 -0.49 12.00
N ASP A 230 3.97 -0.76 11.35
CA ASP A 230 3.30 -2.05 11.45
C ASP A 230 3.34 -2.77 10.11
N GLN A 231 3.94 -3.95 10.11
CA GLN A 231 3.97 -4.87 8.97
C GLN A 231 3.12 -6.09 9.33
N VAL A 232 1.85 -6.08 8.93
CA VAL A 232 0.86 -7.08 9.34
C VAL A 232 0.61 -8.06 8.21
N TRP A 233 0.76 -9.35 8.50
CA TRP A 233 0.57 -10.44 7.55
C TRP A 233 -0.87 -10.96 7.59
N PHE A 234 -1.55 -10.96 6.44
CA PHE A 234 -2.94 -11.37 6.24
C PHE A 234 -3.04 -12.63 5.37
N SER A 235 -4.06 -13.46 5.62
CA SER A 235 -4.38 -14.61 4.77
C SER A 235 -4.76 -14.18 3.35
N GLY A 236 -4.34 -14.97 2.36
CA GLY A 236 -4.65 -14.73 0.96
C GLY A 236 -3.47 -14.38 0.08
N ASP A 237 -3.72 -14.36 -1.23
CA ASP A 237 -2.78 -13.92 -2.25
C ASP A 237 -2.64 -12.38 -2.31
N HIS A 238 -1.85 -11.89 -3.26
CA HIS A 238 -1.60 -10.46 -3.46
C HIS A 238 -2.88 -9.60 -3.57
N CYS A 239 -3.91 -10.13 -4.24
CA CYS A 239 -5.19 -9.46 -4.46
C CYS A 239 -6.19 -9.74 -3.34
N ASP A 240 -6.04 -10.83 -2.60
CA ASP A 240 -6.77 -11.06 -1.34
C ASP A 240 -6.33 -10.10 -0.21
N VAL A 241 -5.22 -9.38 -0.37
CA VAL A 241 -4.79 -8.34 0.58
C VAL A 241 -4.98 -6.92 0.04
N GLY A 242 -4.67 -6.68 -1.24
CA GLY A 242 -4.79 -5.35 -1.85
C GLY A 242 -6.09 -5.07 -2.59
N GLY A 243 -6.98 -6.07 -2.71
CA GLY A 243 -8.17 -6.01 -3.55
C GLY A 243 -7.90 -6.37 -5.01
N GLY A 244 -8.96 -6.33 -5.83
CA GLY A 244 -8.91 -6.71 -7.25
C GLY A 244 -9.51 -8.08 -7.59
N HIS A 245 -10.06 -8.80 -6.62
CA HIS A 245 -10.94 -9.95 -6.85
C HIS A 245 -12.41 -9.54 -6.72
N ALA A 246 -13.31 -10.30 -7.36
CA ALA A 246 -14.75 -10.08 -7.28
C ALA A 246 -15.32 -10.47 -5.91
N ARG A 247 -14.66 -11.41 -5.22
CA ARG A 247 -14.91 -11.81 -3.84
C ARG A 247 -13.78 -11.20 -3.01
N SER A 248 -14.10 -10.18 -2.22
CA SER A 248 -13.11 -9.32 -1.54
C SER A 248 -13.06 -9.50 -0.03
N GLU A 249 -13.70 -10.52 0.53
CA GLU A 249 -13.90 -10.66 1.98
C GLU A 249 -12.59 -10.67 2.77
N LEU A 250 -11.53 -11.29 2.24
CA LEU A 250 -10.20 -11.26 2.84
C LEU A 250 -9.54 -9.88 2.69
N ALA A 251 -9.71 -9.25 1.53
CA ALA A 251 -9.14 -7.92 1.24
C ALA A 251 -9.81 -6.83 2.06
N ASP A 252 -11.09 -7.01 2.40
CA ASP A 252 -11.89 -6.10 3.20
C ASP A 252 -11.40 -6.07 4.65
N ILE A 253 -10.86 -7.17 5.19
CA ILE A 253 -10.19 -7.17 6.51
C ILE A 253 -8.93 -6.29 6.48
N ALA A 254 -8.10 -6.46 5.44
CA ALA A 254 -6.89 -5.64 5.28
C ALA A 254 -7.20 -4.17 4.96
N LEU A 255 -8.34 -3.90 4.30
CA LEU A 255 -8.85 -2.54 4.07
C LEU A 255 -9.23 -1.87 5.38
N LEU A 256 -10.11 -2.52 6.18
CA LEU A 256 -10.63 -1.94 7.42
C LEU A 256 -9.51 -1.71 8.43
N TRP A 257 -8.56 -2.64 8.55
CA TRP A 257 -7.35 -2.41 9.34
C TRP A 257 -6.61 -1.14 8.89
N MET A 258 -6.34 -0.98 7.60
CA MET A 258 -5.63 0.21 7.09
C MET A 258 -6.43 1.50 7.34
N VAL A 259 -7.75 1.46 7.15
CA VAL A 259 -8.66 2.60 7.40
C VAL A 259 -8.60 3.01 8.87
N ASP A 260 -8.64 2.06 9.80
CA ASP A 260 -8.57 2.35 11.23
C ASP A 260 -7.23 2.98 11.62
N ARG A 261 -6.11 2.51 11.03
CA ARG A 261 -4.78 3.12 11.22
C ARG A 261 -4.70 4.52 10.64
N ALA A 262 -5.35 4.78 9.51
CA ALA A 262 -5.41 6.12 8.93
C ALA A 262 -6.30 7.07 9.76
N ARG A 263 -7.42 6.56 10.29
CA ARG A 263 -8.31 7.30 11.21
C ARG A 263 -7.59 7.70 12.50
N SER A 264 -6.79 6.81 13.08
CA SER A 264 -5.99 7.15 14.27
C SER A 264 -4.93 8.24 13.99
N CYS A 265 -4.63 8.50 12.72
CA CYS A 265 -3.75 9.58 12.28
C CYS A 265 -4.51 10.85 11.84
N GLY A 266 -5.84 10.88 12.04
CA GLY A 266 -6.69 12.05 11.76
C GLY A 266 -7.37 12.07 10.40
N LEU A 267 -7.24 11.02 9.58
CA LEU A 267 -7.95 10.98 8.29
C LEU A 267 -9.43 10.62 8.49
N ALA A 268 -10.33 11.50 8.05
CA ALA A 268 -11.76 11.25 8.09
C ALA A 268 -12.24 10.52 6.83
N PHE A 269 -13.21 9.64 7.03
CA PHE A 269 -13.87 8.86 5.98
C PHE A 269 -15.37 9.05 6.13
N ARG A 270 -16.10 9.01 5.03
CA ARG A 270 -17.56 9.09 5.04
C ARG A 270 -18.14 7.96 5.89
N GLU A 271 -19.23 8.25 6.59
CA GLU A 271 -19.88 7.30 7.49
C GLU A 271 -20.36 6.02 6.77
N ASP A 272 -20.79 6.17 5.52
CA ASP A 272 -21.35 5.11 4.69
C ASP A 272 -20.30 4.29 3.93
N ALA A 273 -19.06 4.79 3.81
CA ALA A 273 -18.03 4.26 2.91
C ALA A 273 -17.72 2.76 3.09
N TYR A 274 -17.84 2.27 4.32
CA TYR A 274 -17.48 0.90 4.70
C TYR A 274 -18.60 0.18 5.46
N ARG A 275 -19.84 0.64 5.32
CA ARG A 275 -21.00 -0.01 5.96
C ARG A 275 -21.19 -1.40 5.35
N ARG A 276 -21.25 -2.43 6.20
CA ARG A 276 -21.41 -3.81 5.74
C ARG A 276 -22.81 -4.04 5.18
N PRO A 277 -23.00 -4.96 4.22
CA PRO A 277 -24.32 -5.33 3.73
C PRO A 277 -25.31 -5.73 4.84
N ALA A 278 -24.83 -6.46 5.84
CA ALA A 278 -25.63 -6.87 7.00
C ALA A 278 -26.13 -5.67 7.84
N ASP A 279 -25.42 -4.55 7.80
CA ASP A 279 -25.73 -3.32 8.53
C ASP A 279 -26.41 -2.28 7.62
N GLY A 280 -26.99 -2.71 6.49
CA GLY A 280 -27.68 -1.83 5.53
C GLY A 280 -26.74 -1.14 4.52
N GLY A 281 -25.52 -1.64 4.35
CA GLY A 281 -24.60 -1.21 3.30
C GLY A 281 -24.95 -1.76 1.91
N PRO A 282 -24.21 -1.34 0.87
CA PRO A 282 -24.47 -1.74 -0.51
C PRO A 282 -24.19 -3.23 -0.76
N LEU A 283 -25.02 -3.90 -1.56
CA LEU A 283 -24.76 -5.27 -2.06
C LEU A 283 -23.90 -5.30 -3.32
N SER A 284 -23.84 -4.18 -4.03
CA SER A 284 -23.07 -3.94 -5.25
C SER A 284 -22.66 -2.48 -5.32
N PHE A 285 -21.74 -2.11 -6.20
CA PHE A 285 -21.38 -0.70 -6.37
C PHE A 285 -22.62 0.15 -6.68
N ASP A 286 -22.86 1.18 -5.85
CA ASP A 286 -24.05 2.05 -5.92
C ASP A 286 -23.78 3.40 -6.62
N GLY A 287 -22.57 3.56 -7.18
CA GLY A 287 -22.09 4.81 -7.76
C GLY A 287 -21.20 5.61 -6.82
N GLN A 288 -21.17 5.29 -5.52
CA GLN A 288 -20.40 6.01 -4.51
C GLN A 288 -19.54 5.09 -3.64
N THR A 289 -20.05 3.91 -3.28
CA THR A 289 -19.43 2.96 -2.37
C THR A 289 -19.42 1.56 -2.95
N PHE A 290 -18.42 0.77 -2.55
CA PHE A 290 -18.33 -0.65 -2.89
C PHE A 290 -18.75 -1.50 -1.68
N PRO A 291 -19.28 -2.71 -1.88
CA PRO A 291 -19.50 -3.64 -0.79
C PRO A 291 -18.19 -3.93 -0.05
N VAL A 292 -18.28 -3.91 1.28
CA VAL A 292 -17.21 -4.29 2.21
C VAL A 292 -17.81 -5.28 3.20
N ASP A 293 -17.38 -6.53 3.10
CA ASP A 293 -17.93 -7.62 3.91
C ASP A 293 -16.79 -8.52 4.42
N PRO A 294 -16.07 -8.10 5.47
CA PRO A 294 -14.90 -8.82 5.97
C PRO A 294 -15.28 -10.19 6.54
N ASP A 295 -14.70 -11.26 6.00
CA ASP A 295 -14.88 -12.63 6.49
C ASP A 295 -13.53 -13.38 6.50
N PRO A 296 -12.98 -13.74 7.67
CA PRO A 296 -11.75 -14.53 7.80
C PRO A 296 -11.83 -15.89 7.11
N LEU A 297 -13.04 -16.41 6.88
CA LEU A 297 -13.33 -17.67 6.19
C LEU A 297 -13.69 -17.49 4.72
N GLY A 298 -13.56 -16.26 4.22
CA GLY A 298 -13.77 -15.91 2.81
C GLY A 298 -12.93 -16.73 1.83
N VAL A 299 -13.25 -16.56 0.54
CA VAL A 299 -12.64 -17.35 -0.53
C VAL A 299 -11.14 -17.05 -0.62
N LEU A 300 -10.31 -18.10 -0.55
CA LEU A 300 -8.87 -18.00 -0.79
C LEU A 300 -8.60 -18.18 -2.27
N HIS A 301 -7.98 -17.20 -2.91
CA HIS A 301 -7.66 -17.28 -4.33
C HIS A 301 -6.26 -17.86 -4.57
N ASP A 302 -6.08 -18.57 -5.70
CA ASP A 302 -4.76 -18.99 -6.16
C ASP A 302 -4.28 -18.10 -7.31
N SER A 303 -3.25 -17.31 -7.00
CA SER A 303 -2.61 -16.41 -7.95
C SER A 303 -1.73 -17.13 -8.98
N ARG A 304 -1.34 -18.40 -8.74
CA ARG A 304 -0.51 -19.21 -9.64
C ARG A 304 -1.36 -19.82 -10.76
N ARG A 305 -1.78 -18.98 -11.71
CA ARG A 305 -2.44 -19.42 -12.95
C ARG A 305 -1.41 -19.67 -14.08
N TRP A 306 -1.76 -20.55 -15.02
CA TRP A 306 -0.98 -20.81 -16.25
C TRP A 306 0.51 -21.11 -16.00
N LEU A 307 1.42 -20.35 -16.60
CA LEU A 307 2.87 -20.50 -16.53
C LEU A 307 3.41 -20.51 -15.08
N PHE A 308 2.76 -19.82 -14.13
CA PHE A 308 3.18 -19.81 -12.73
C PHE A 308 2.94 -21.15 -12.01
N ARG A 309 2.10 -22.05 -12.55
CA ARG A 309 1.95 -23.42 -12.04
C ARG A 309 3.20 -24.26 -12.30
N LEU A 310 3.93 -23.97 -13.39
CA LEU A 310 5.15 -24.66 -13.79
C LEU A 310 6.39 -24.21 -13.00
N LEU A 311 6.37 -22.99 -12.46
CA LEU A 311 7.47 -22.45 -11.64
C LEU A 311 7.36 -22.93 -10.20
N ARG A 312 8.48 -23.17 -9.51
CA ARG A 312 8.47 -23.55 -8.09
C ARG A 312 7.76 -22.48 -7.25
N PRO A 313 6.78 -22.86 -6.41
CA PRO A 313 6.15 -21.91 -5.49
C PRO A 313 7.17 -21.35 -4.50
N HIS A 314 7.04 -20.06 -4.21
CA HIS A 314 7.83 -19.36 -3.22
C HIS A 314 7.00 -19.17 -1.96
N ALA A 315 7.51 -19.59 -0.79
CA ALA A 315 6.88 -19.25 0.49
C ALA A 315 7.54 -17.97 1.03
N ARG A 316 6.72 -17.01 1.42
CA ARG A 316 7.17 -15.76 2.03
C ARG A 316 7.52 -16.02 3.49
N ARG A 317 8.66 -15.50 3.95
CA ARG A 317 9.08 -15.66 5.35
C ARG A 317 8.39 -14.59 6.20
N ILE A 318 7.87 -14.98 7.36
CA ILE A 318 7.24 -14.09 8.35
C ILE A 318 8.21 -13.93 9.53
N GLY A 319 8.42 -12.70 10.01
CA GLY A 319 9.24 -12.41 11.21
C GLY A 319 10.74 -12.57 11.00
N GLY A 320 11.21 -12.41 9.76
CA GLY A 320 12.61 -12.70 9.38
C GLY A 320 13.53 -11.49 9.29
N GLU A 321 13.00 -10.32 8.91
CA GLU A 321 13.81 -9.12 8.65
C GLU A 321 13.74 -8.14 9.82
N ASP A 322 12.57 -7.99 10.44
CA ASP A 322 12.39 -7.15 11.62
C ASP A 322 11.23 -7.67 12.49
N ALA A 323 11.54 -8.62 13.36
CA ALA A 323 10.57 -9.22 14.28
C ALA A 323 9.84 -8.18 15.18
N SER A 324 10.40 -6.96 15.32
CA SER A 324 9.82 -5.91 16.15
C SER A 324 8.76 -5.06 15.45
N SER A 325 8.65 -5.12 14.12
CA SER A 325 7.58 -4.46 13.35
C SER A 325 6.65 -5.45 12.62
N GLU A 326 7.03 -6.72 12.52
CA GLU A 326 6.23 -7.77 11.90
C GLU A 326 5.25 -8.44 12.89
N SER A 327 4.01 -8.68 12.44
CA SER A 327 2.98 -9.42 13.17
C SER A 327 2.01 -10.12 12.22
N VAL A 328 1.22 -11.08 12.71
CA VAL A 328 0.15 -11.74 11.94
C VAL A 328 -1.21 -11.17 12.35
N ALA A 329 -2.11 -10.95 11.39
CA ALA A 329 -3.48 -10.53 11.68
C ALA A 329 -4.26 -11.60 12.47
N SER A 330 -5.03 -11.21 13.48
CA SER A 330 -5.85 -12.16 14.26
C SER A 330 -6.84 -12.96 13.39
N SER A 331 -7.30 -12.39 12.28
CA SER A 331 -8.11 -13.09 11.27
C SER A 331 -7.39 -14.29 10.61
N ALA A 332 -6.07 -14.22 10.40
CA ALA A 332 -5.29 -15.32 9.85
C ALA A 332 -5.10 -16.44 10.89
N VAL A 333 -5.01 -16.08 12.18
CA VAL A 333 -5.00 -17.04 13.30
C VAL A 333 -6.35 -17.75 13.37
N GLN A 334 -7.44 -16.99 13.37
CA GLN A 334 -8.81 -17.53 13.37
C GLN A 334 -9.04 -18.49 12.20
N ARG A 335 -8.61 -18.11 10.98
CA ARG A 335 -8.72 -18.98 9.80
C ARG A 335 -7.95 -20.30 9.98
N ARG A 336 -6.80 -20.29 10.64
CA ARG A 336 -6.03 -21.52 10.92
C ARG A 336 -6.73 -22.42 11.93
N GLU A 337 -7.36 -21.83 12.95
CA GLU A 337 -8.00 -22.57 14.03
C GLU A 337 -9.38 -23.12 13.66
N ASP A 338 -10.05 -22.51 12.68
CA ASP A 338 -11.37 -22.94 12.25
C ASP A 338 -11.33 -24.28 11.48
N ARG A 339 -11.93 -25.31 12.08
CA ARG A 339 -11.97 -26.67 11.53
C ARG A 339 -12.69 -26.80 10.19
N ARG A 340 -13.51 -25.81 9.80
CA ARG A 340 -14.22 -25.81 8.51
C ARG A 340 -13.27 -25.56 7.35
N VAL A 341 -12.12 -24.95 7.59
CA VAL A 341 -11.10 -24.64 6.58
C VAL A 341 -9.76 -25.29 6.93
N GLN A 342 -9.17 -26.04 6.01
CA GLN A 342 -7.85 -26.64 6.23
C GLN A 342 -6.74 -25.64 5.87
N TYR A 343 -6.55 -24.62 6.71
CA TYR A 343 -5.58 -23.55 6.45
C TYR A 343 -4.31 -23.69 7.31
N ALA A 344 -3.25 -24.26 6.73
CA ALA A 344 -1.96 -24.45 7.41
C ALA A 344 -0.74 -24.12 6.51
N PRO A 345 -0.56 -22.85 6.07
CA PRO A 345 0.67 -22.46 5.37
C PRO A 345 1.89 -22.66 6.27
N ARG A 346 2.93 -23.32 5.75
CA ARG A 346 4.12 -23.70 6.54
C ARG A 346 4.80 -22.52 7.23
N GLN A 347 4.88 -21.37 6.55
CA GLN A 347 5.46 -20.14 7.07
C GLN A 347 4.65 -19.53 8.21
N LEU A 348 3.32 -19.67 8.17
CA LEU A 348 2.42 -19.19 9.21
C LEU A 348 2.54 -20.09 10.44
N VAL A 349 2.47 -21.40 10.25
CA VAL A 349 2.65 -22.39 11.33
C VAL A 349 3.99 -22.17 12.03
N ALA A 350 5.08 -22.07 11.27
CA ALA A 350 6.41 -21.84 11.85
C ALA A 350 6.54 -20.52 12.63
N TYR A 351 5.83 -19.46 12.23
CA TYR A 351 5.81 -18.20 12.96
C TYR A 351 5.00 -18.30 14.26
N LEU A 352 3.84 -18.95 14.20
CA LEU A 352 2.95 -19.14 15.35
C LEU A 352 3.52 -20.10 16.40
N ASP A 353 4.28 -21.11 15.99
CA ASP A 353 4.95 -22.04 16.91
C ASP A 353 6.14 -21.40 17.66
N GLY A 354 6.57 -20.20 17.25
CA GLY A 354 7.65 -19.44 17.88
C GLY A 354 7.17 -18.49 18.98
N SER A 355 7.56 -17.22 18.89
CA SER A 355 7.06 -16.13 19.75
C SER A 355 6.31 -15.12 18.88
N PRO A 356 5.07 -15.44 18.46
CA PRO A 356 4.36 -14.63 17.49
C PRO A 356 3.89 -13.32 18.11
N ARG A 357 3.86 -12.27 17.29
CA ARG A 357 3.06 -11.08 17.54
C ARG A 357 1.80 -11.18 16.71
N VAL A 358 0.65 -10.92 17.34
CA VAL A 358 -0.64 -10.89 16.69
C VAL A 358 -1.17 -9.46 16.74
N THR A 359 -1.59 -8.94 15.60
CA THR A 359 -2.29 -7.65 15.52
C THR A 359 -3.77 -7.93 15.44
N GLU A 360 -4.53 -7.37 16.37
CA GLU A 360 -5.97 -7.44 16.35
C GLU A 360 -6.52 -6.63 15.16
N VAL A 361 -7.37 -7.29 14.36
CA VAL A 361 -8.02 -6.68 13.20
C VAL A 361 -9.52 -6.95 13.26
N LEU A 362 -10.31 -6.04 12.71
CA LEU A 362 -11.77 -6.20 12.63
C LEU A 362 -12.14 -7.34 11.69
N GLY A 363 -12.29 -8.53 12.30
CA GLY A 363 -13.00 -9.71 11.81
C GLY A 363 -13.71 -10.43 12.97
N THR A 364 -13.77 -9.79 14.14
CA THR A 364 -14.10 -10.36 15.44
C THR A 364 -15.58 -10.25 15.81
N ALA A 365 -16.47 -10.09 14.84
CA ALA A 365 -17.89 -10.34 15.10
C ALA A 365 -18.12 -11.85 15.25
N VAL A 366 -17.65 -12.40 16.37
CA VAL A 366 -18.29 -13.55 17.00
C VAL A 366 -19.76 -13.17 17.12
N ARG A 367 -20.61 -13.90 16.43
CA ARG A 367 -22.05 -13.86 16.63
C ARG A 367 -22.31 -14.13 18.12
N GLY A 368 -22.62 -13.10 18.90
CA GLY A 368 -22.91 -13.23 20.32
C GLY A 368 -23.08 -11.89 21.02
N GLU A 369 -24.34 -11.48 21.21
CA GLU A 369 -24.81 -10.60 22.28
C GLU A 369 -24.27 -9.16 22.33
N HIS A 370 -24.83 -8.29 21.49
CA HIS A 370 -25.16 -6.94 21.96
C HIS A 370 -26.47 -7.01 22.75
N ALA A 371 -26.36 -7.16 24.08
CA ALA A 371 -27.40 -6.76 25.00
C ALA A 371 -26.85 -5.64 25.89
N LEU A 372 -27.30 -4.42 25.58
CA LEU A 372 -27.65 -3.34 26.51
C LEU A 372 -26.77 -3.13 27.75
N ILE A 373 -25.97 -2.05 27.72
CA ILE A 373 -25.80 -1.13 28.85
C ILE A 373 -25.53 0.23 28.17
N GLY A 374 -26.35 1.27 28.26
CA GLY A 374 -27.10 1.78 29.40
C GLY A 374 -26.54 3.16 29.68
#